data_AF-A0A804QMP9-F1
#
_entry.id   AF-A0A804QMP9-F1
#
_cell.length_a   1.000
_cell.length_b   1.000
_cell.length_c   1.000
_cell.angle_alpha   90.00
_cell.angle_beta   90.00
_cell.angle_gamma   90.00
#
_symmetry.space_group_name_H-M   'P 1'
#
loop_
_entity.id
_entity.type
_entity.pdbx_description
1 polymer ?
#
loop_
_entity_poly.entity_id
_entity_poly.type
_entity_poly.pdbx_seq_one_letter_code
_entity_poly.pdbx_strand_id
1 'polypeptide(L)'
;MTRHAKDKLRKALAEPVESLFDAADQTTWQSIRNIYKRETEAILPEFLNNLCQFEMEYAPAEEMVSKLKDYARSVVESKAKEESSKVSIHMKERFTTVFSHDKDSIPRVWTGKEDVRAIVKEARSAALKLLSVMAAIRWDDEPDRIESILTSTLLEGSVVSKIASAASADPLASTTWEEVTLCWSVLAQANNGSTVSMVLILGFNEIMVLIRNPIYLFLLFVGYLMVKALAMQLDVSREFQNGVV
;
A
#
# COMPACT_ATOMS: atom_id res chain seq x y z
N MET A 1 7.95 32.59 -18.26
CA MET A 1 6.78 31.99 -18.93
C MET A 1 6.69 30.48 -18.74
N THR A 2 7.72 29.72 -19.17
CA THR A 2 7.73 28.25 -19.05
C THR A 2 7.50 27.74 -17.62
N ARG A 3 8.08 28.40 -16.60
CA ARG A 3 7.86 28.03 -15.19
C ARG A 3 6.39 28.18 -14.77
N HIS A 4 5.75 29.29 -15.12
CA HIS A 4 4.34 29.53 -14.80
C HIS A 4 3.42 28.50 -15.46
N ALA A 5 3.63 28.20 -16.74
CA ALA A 5 2.87 27.18 -17.45
C ALA A 5 3.06 25.79 -16.82
N LYS A 6 4.30 25.43 -16.46
CA LYS A 6 4.62 24.19 -15.75
C LYS A 6 3.94 24.11 -14.38
N ASP A 7 4.02 25.16 -13.57
CA ASP A 7 3.41 25.18 -12.23
C ASP A 7 1.87 25.09 -12.30
N LYS A 8 1.24 25.77 -13.26
CA LYS A 8 -0.21 25.68 -13.52
C LYS A 8 -0.61 24.27 -13.92
N LEU A 9 0.11 23.67 -14.87
CA LEU A 9 -0.15 22.31 -15.36
C LEU A 9 0.09 21.27 -14.26
N ARG A 10 1.14 21.43 -13.46
CA ARG A 10 1.41 20.55 -12.32
C ARG A 10 0.25 20.55 -11.33
N LYS A 11 -0.28 21.71 -10.94
CA LYS A 11 -1.43 21.79 -10.02
C LYS A 11 -2.68 21.17 -10.63
N ALA A 12 -2.97 21.48 -11.88
CA ALA A 12 -4.14 20.97 -12.59
C ALA A 12 -4.11 19.44 -12.82
N LEU A 13 -2.92 18.83 -12.89
CA LEU A 13 -2.77 17.39 -13.05
C LEU A 13 -2.59 16.64 -11.72
N ALA A 14 -1.84 17.20 -10.77
CA ALA A 14 -1.48 16.49 -9.54
C ALA A 14 -2.71 16.16 -8.67
N GLU A 15 -3.56 17.16 -8.40
CA GLU A 15 -4.73 16.97 -7.52
C GLU A 15 -5.76 15.99 -8.12
N PRO A 16 -6.14 16.10 -9.41
CA PRO A 16 -7.10 15.15 -9.96
C PRO A 16 -6.51 13.74 -10.12
N VAL A 17 -5.24 13.61 -10.50
CA VAL A 17 -4.59 12.29 -10.62
C VAL A 17 -4.53 11.60 -9.26
N GLU A 18 -4.22 12.33 -8.19
CA GLU A 18 -4.28 11.81 -6.81
C GLU A 18 -5.67 11.29 -6.47
N SER A 19 -6.71 12.11 -6.67
CA SER A 19 -8.09 11.72 -6.38
C SER A 19 -8.57 10.51 -7.18
N LEU A 20 -8.07 10.33 -8.40
CA LEU A 20 -8.39 9.17 -9.24
C LEU A 20 -7.72 7.89 -8.71
N PHE A 21 -6.50 7.99 -8.17
CA PHE A 21 -5.82 6.85 -7.55
C PHE A 21 -6.40 6.47 -6.18
N ASP A 22 -7.05 7.39 -5.46
CA ASP A 22 -7.78 7.04 -4.24
C ASP A 22 -8.97 6.11 -4.52
N ALA A 23 -9.66 6.33 -5.65
CA ALA A 23 -10.76 5.45 -6.08
C ALA A 23 -10.27 4.17 -6.78
N ALA A 24 -9.17 4.28 -7.54
CA ALA A 24 -8.47 3.25 -8.33
C ALA A 24 -9.40 2.19 -8.93
N ASP A 25 -10.24 2.63 -9.84
CA ASP A 25 -11.13 1.78 -10.63
C ASP A 25 -10.53 1.42 -12.01
N GLN A 26 -11.23 0.54 -12.73
CA GLN A 26 -10.80 0.11 -14.07
C GLN A 26 -10.74 1.25 -15.09
N THR A 27 -11.48 2.34 -14.85
CA THR A 27 -11.53 3.53 -15.72
C THR A 27 -10.51 4.60 -15.36
N THR A 28 -9.69 4.38 -14.32
CA THR A 28 -8.78 5.39 -13.75
C THR A 28 -7.81 5.91 -14.80
N TRP A 29 -7.13 5.04 -15.55
CA TRP A 29 -6.22 5.48 -16.62
C TRP A 29 -6.94 6.19 -17.76
N GLN A 30 -8.17 5.80 -18.10
CA GLN A 30 -8.98 6.52 -19.09
C GLN A 30 -9.31 7.94 -18.61
N SER A 31 -9.68 8.10 -17.35
CA SER A 31 -9.93 9.40 -16.73
C SER A 31 -8.65 10.25 -16.67
N ILE A 32 -7.50 9.66 -16.32
CA ILE A 32 -6.20 10.33 -16.34
C ILE A 32 -5.87 10.83 -17.75
N ARG A 33 -6.06 10.01 -18.79
CA ARG A 33 -5.83 10.42 -20.19
C ARG A 33 -6.72 11.59 -20.60
N ASN A 34 -8.00 11.56 -20.22
CA ASN A 34 -8.95 12.63 -20.51
C ASN A 34 -8.55 13.94 -19.83
N ILE A 35 -8.15 13.88 -18.55
CA ILE A 35 -7.67 15.04 -17.80
C ILE A 35 -6.36 15.56 -18.41
N TYR A 36 -5.40 14.69 -18.65
CA TYR A 36 -4.13 15.05 -19.30
C TYR A 36 -4.35 15.79 -20.62
N LYS A 37 -5.21 15.25 -21.49
CA LYS A 37 -5.56 15.88 -22.77
C LYS A 37 -6.20 17.25 -22.56
N ARG A 38 -7.22 17.33 -21.71
CA ARG A 38 -7.95 18.57 -21.42
C ARG A 38 -7.06 19.68 -20.85
N GLU A 39 -6.26 19.37 -19.84
CA GLU A 39 -5.40 20.37 -19.18
C GLU A 39 -4.26 20.82 -20.11
N THR A 40 -3.71 19.90 -20.92
CA THR A 40 -2.70 20.25 -21.91
C THR A 40 -3.30 21.14 -23.00
N GLU A 41 -4.45 20.77 -23.56
CA GLU A 41 -5.15 21.56 -24.58
C GLU A 41 -5.61 22.93 -24.06
N ALA A 42 -5.91 23.06 -22.77
CA ALA A 42 -6.28 24.34 -22.16
C ALA A 42 -5.08 25.29 -22.01
N ILE A 43 -3.88 24.77 -21.68
CA ILE A 43 -2.69 25.60 -21.44
C ILE A 43 -1.93 25.89 -22.74
N LEU A 44 -1.99 25.01 -23.74
CA LEU A 44 -1.24 25.17 -24.99
C LEU A 44 -1.54 26.48 -25.74
N PRO A 45 -2.79 26.92 -25.95
CA PRO A 45 -3.08 28.18 -26.63
C PRO A 45 -2.55 29.41 -25.87
N GLU A 46 -2.71 29.43 -24.54
CA GLU A 46 -2.17 30.50 -23.69
C GLU A 46 -0.64 30.53 -23.76
N PHE A 47 0.00 29.35 -23.77
CA PHE A 47 1.45 29.23 -23.89
C PHE A 47 1.95 29.67 -25.27
N LEU A 48 1.31 29.22 -26.36
CA LEU A 48 1.68 29.60 -27.73
C LEU A 48 1.48 31.09 -28.00
N ASN A 49 0.35 31.68 -27.58
CA ASN A 49 0.11 33.11 -27.73
C ASN A 49 1.19 33.94 -27.03
N ASN A 50 1.62 33.50 -25.84
CA ASN A 50 2.72 34.10 -25.11
C ASN A 50 4.05 33.98 -25.84
N LEU A 51 4.33 32.87 -26.54
CA LEU A 51 5.55 32.71 -27.34
C LEU A 51 5.54 33.58 -28.60
N CYS A 52 4.38 33.68 -29.28
CA CYS A 52 4.21 34.53 -30.45
C CYS A 52 4.39 36.03 -30.13
N GLN A 53 4.09 36.46 -28.90
CA GLN A 53 4.36 37.84 -28.46
C GLN A 53 5.86 38.20 -28.51
N PHE A 54 6.75 37.20 -28.46
CA PHE A 54 8.21 37.38 -28.61
C PHE A 54 8.70 37.12 -30.04
N GLU A 55 7.80 37.08 -31.02
CA GLU A 55 8.15 36.90 -32.44
C GLU A 55 9.00 35.64 -32.70
N MET A 56 8.74 34.59 -31.91
CA MET A 56 9.51 33.35 -31.92
C MET A 56 9.27 32.53 -33.19
N GLU A 57 10.34 31.97 -33.74
CA GLU A 57 10.25 31.02 -34.86
C GLU A 57 9.49 29.73 -34.47
N TYR A 58 8.87 29.09 -35.46
CA TYR A 58 8.04 27.90 -35.26
C TYR A 58 8.82 26.73 -34.65
N ALA A 59 10.07 26.49 -35.08
CA ALA A 59 10.86 25.35 -34.61
C ALA A 59 11.22 25.41 -33.11
N PRO A 60 11.75 26.53 -32.55
CA PRO A 60 11.90 26.69 -31.11
C PRO A 60 10.57 26.57 -30.33
N ALA A 61 9.47 27.09 -30.88
CA ALA A 61 8.17 27.03 -30.23
C ALA A 61 7.65 25.58 -30.12
N GLU A 62 7.81 24.78 -31.18
CA GLU A 62 7.47 23.35 -31.19
C GLU A 62 8.28 22.56 -30.17
N GLU A 63 9.59 22.83 -30.06
CA GLU A 63 10.46 22.21 -29.06
C GLU A 63 9.99 22.55 -27.63
N MET A 64 9.62 23.81 -27.38
CA MET A 64 9.10 24.22 -26.06
C MET A 64 7.76 23.57 -25.73
N VAL A 65 6.86 23.42 -26.71
CA VAL A 65 5.59 22.70 -26.55
C VAL A 65 5.84 21.23 -26.26
N SER A 66 6.77 20.59 -26.96
CA SER A 66 7.15 19.19 -26.72
C SER A 66 7.68 19.01 -25.30
N LYS A 67 8.62 19.87 -24.86
CA LYS A 67 9.15 19.88 -23.49
C LYS A 67 8.07 20.12 -22.42
N LEU A 68 7.02 20.88 -22.74
CA LEU A 68 5.89 21.09 -21.82
C LEU A 68 5.01 19.83 -21.72
N LYS A 69 4.76 19.14 -22.84
CA LYS A 69 4.05 17.85 -22.87
C LYS A 69 4.83 16.76 -22.11
N ASP A 70 6.13 16.68 -22.32
CA ASP A 70 6.99 15.73 -21.58
C ASP A 70 7.00 16.03 -20.08
N TYR A 71 7.00 17.31 -19.70
CA TYR A 71 6.87 17.70 -18.30
C TYR A 71 5.51 17.28 -17.72
N ALA A 72 4.42 17.49 -18.46
CA ALA A 72 3.07 17.08 -18.07
C ALA A 72 3.00 15.56 -17.85
N ARG A 73 3.58 14.80 -18.77
CA ARG A 73 3.71 13.34 -18.69
C ARG A 73 4.47 12.92 -17.43
N SER A 74 5.63 13.54 -17.21
CA SER A 74 6.48 13.29 -16.04
C SER A 74 5.76 13.57 -14.71
N VAL A 75 4.89 14.59 -14.65
CA VAL A 75 4.07 14.88 -13.45
C VAL A 75 3.11 13.72 -13.16
N VAL A 76 2.39 13.23 -14.17
CA VAL A 76 1.47 12.09 -14.03
C VAL A 76 2.22 10.83 -13.63
N GLU A 77 3.35 10.54 -14.29
CA GLU A 77 4.18 9.37 -13.97
C GLU A 77 4.75 9.44 -12.55
N SER A 78 5.20 10.62 -12.12
CA SER A 78 5.69 10.83 -10.77
C SER A 78 4.60 10.59 -9.74
N LYS A 79 3.37 11.07 -9.97
CA LYS A 79 2.26 10.89 -9.03
C LYS A 79 1.76 9.44 -9.02
N ALA A 80 1.68 8.80 -10.19
CA ALA A 80 1.38 7.37 -10.29
C ALA A 80 2.42 6.52 -9.54
N LYS A 81 3.71 6.87 -9.63
CA LYS A 81 4.78 6.20 -8.89
C LYS A 81 4.65 6.42 -7.39
N GLU A 82 4.31 7.63 -6.95
CA GLU A 82 4.04 7.93 -5.54
C GLU A 82 2.87 7.09 -5.00
N GLU A 83 1.75 7.03 -5.71
CA GLU A 83 0.60 6.24 -5.29
C GLU A 83 0.86 4.73 -5.36
N SER A 84 1.67 4.27 -6.33
CA SER A 84 2.11 2.88 -6.37
C SER A 84 2.93 2.47 -5.15
N SER A 85 3.66 3.40 -4.51
CA SER A 85 4.41 3.12 -3.28
C SER A 85 3.49 2.85 -2.08
N LYS A 86 2.26 3.38 -2.13
CA LYS A 86 1.21 3.22 -1.12
C LYS A 86 0.22 2.10 -1.47
N VAL A 87 0.48 1.33 -2.54
CA VAL A 87 -0.47 0.33 -3.08
C VAL A 87 -0.94 -0.68 -2.05
N SER A 88 -0.09 -1.13 -1.12
CA SER A 88 -0.51 -2.09 -0.09
C SER A 88 -1.57 -1.51 0.86
N ILE A 89 -1.47 -0.22 1.18
CA ILE A 89 -2.45 0.49 2.02
C ILE A 89 -3.77 0.59 1.24
N HIS A 90 -3.72 1.10 0.01
CA HIS A 90 -4.88 1.20 -0.89
C HIS A 90 -5.57 -0.16 -1.11
N MET A 91 -4.80 -1.24 -1.30
CA MET A 91 -5.34 -2.60 -1.44
C MET A 91 -6.02 -3.09 -0.16
N LYS A 92 -5.44 -2.82 1.02
CA LYS A 92 -6.01 -3.20 2.31
C LYS A 92 -7.29 -2.41 2.61
N GLU A 93 -7.29 -1.12 2.34
CA GLU A 93 -8.48 -0.27 2.46
C GLU A 93 -9.57 -0.75 1.52
N ARG A 94 -9.23 -1.02 0.24
CA ARG A 94 -10.19 -1.54 -0.73
C ARG A 94 -10.78 -2.88 -0.33
N PHE A 95 -9.96 -3.80 0.15
CA PHE A 95 -10.42 -5.08 0.69
C PHE A 95 -11.36 -4.85 1.88
N THR A 96 -10.95 -4.01 2.83
CA THR A 96 -11.71 -3.75 4.06
C THR A 96 -13.06 -3.13 3.73
N THR A 97 -13.11 -2.14 2.84
CA THR A 97 -14.36 -1.50 2.43
C THR A 97 -15.31 -2.51 1.80
N VAL A 98 -14.85 -3.32 0.85
CA VAL A 98 -15.72 -4.31 0.17
C VAL A 98 -16.14 -5.46 1.09
N PHE A 99 -15.27 -5.85 2.04
CA PHE A 99 -15.56 -6.92 2.99
C PHE A 99 -16.51 -6.47 4.10
N SER A 100 -16.33 -5.26 4.62
CA SER A 100 -17.07 -4.72 5.76
C SER A 100 -18.35 -3.98 5.37
N HIS A 101 -18.53 -3.58 4.12
CA HIS A 101 -19.76 -2.92 3.66
C HIS A 101 -20.60 -3.87 2.80
N ASP A 102 -21.90 -3.63 2.79
CA ASP A 102 -22.83 -4.25 1.84
C ASP A 102 -22.85 -3.50 0.49
N LYS A 103 -23.80 -3.86 -0.38
CA LYS A 103 -23.92 -3.27 -1.72
C LYS A 103 -24.37 -1.80 -1.69
N ASP A 104 -24.96 -1.37 -0.58
CA ASP A 104 -25.45 -0.01 -0.39
C ASP A 104 -24.39 0.85 0.35
N SER A 105 -23.15 0.34 0.47
CA SER A 105 -22.05 0.98 1.20
C SER A 105 -22.37 1.21 2.68
N ILE A 106 -23.23 0.37 3.27
CA ILE A 106 -23.57 0.39 4.70
C ILE A 106 -22.73 -0.68 5.42
N PRO A 107 -22.21 -0.41 6.64
CA PRO A 107 -21.52 -1.42 7.43
C PRO A 107 -22.34 -2.71 7.59
N ARG A 108 -21.77 -3.81 7.12
CA ARG A 108 -22.39 -5.13 7.05
C ARG A 108 -22.53 -5.74 8.44
N VAL A 109 -23.74 -6.16 8.76
CA VAL A 109 -24.03 -6.97 9.95
C VAL A 109 -23.90 -8.46 9.59
N TRP A 110 -23.07 -9.19 10.33
CA TRP A 110 -22.87 -10.63 10.12
C TRP A 110 -23.98 -11.42 10.80
N THR A 111 -24.90 -11.99 10.02
CA THR A 111 -26.00 -12.82 10.56
C THR A 111 -25.66 -14.31 10.56
N GLY A 112 -24.59 -14.70 9.88
CA GLY A 112 -24.11 -16.09 9.77
C GLY A 112 -24.75 -16.88 8.62
N LYS A 113 -25.70 -16.28 7.89
CA LYS A 113 -26.33 -16.88 6.70
C LYS A 113 -25.60 -16.51 5.40
N GLU A 114 -24.69 -15.55 5.45
CA GLU A 114 -23.97 -15.07 4.29
C GLU A 114 -22.85 -16.02 3.88
N ASP A 115 -22.61 -16.15 2.57
CA ASP A 115 -21.44 -16.86 2.06
C ASP A 115 -20.19 -15.98 2.25
N VAL A 116 -19.54 -16.14 3.40
CA VAL A 116 -18.28 -15.46 3.72
C VAL A 116 -17.21 -15.72 2.66
N ARG A 117 -17.18 -16.91 2.05
CA ARG A 117 -16.19 -17.25 1.02
C ARG A 117 -16.42 -16.44 -0.25
N ALA A 118 -17.67 -16.25 -0.66
CA ALA A 118 -18.00 -15.38 -1.78
C ALA A 118 -17.63 -13.92 -1.49
N ILE A 119 -17.88 -13.42 -0.28
CA ILE A 119 -17.54 -12.05 0.14
C ILE A 119 -16.02 -11.84 0.13
N VAL A 120 -15.25 -12.76 0.72
CA VAL A 120 -13.78 -12.70 0.70
C VAL A 120 -13.25 -12.75 -0.73
N LYS A 121 -13.83 -13.58 -1.61
CA LYS A 121 -13.43 -13.67 -3.02
C LYS A 121 -13.66 -12.34 -3.75
N GLU A 122 -14.81 -11.72 -3.54
CA GLU A 122 -15.13 -10.40 -4.12
C GLU A 122 -14.17 -9.32 -3.60
N ALA A 123 -13.95 -9.25 -2.29
CA ALA A 123 -13.03 -8.29 -1.69
C ALA A 123 -11.58 -8.48 -2.18
N ARG A 124 -11.12 -9.72 -2.34
CA ARG A 124 -9.81 -10.04 -2.95
C ARG A 124 -9.76 -9.62 -4.42
N SER A 125 -10.83 -9.87 -5.18
CA SER A 125 -10.90 -9.45 -6.59
C SER A 125 -10.82 -7.93 -6.72
N ALA A 126 -11.55 -7.19 -5.90
CA ALA A 126 -11.52 -5.73 -5.88
C ALA A 126 -10.12 -5.18 -5.53
N ALA A 127 -9.44 -5.75 -4.54
CA ALA A 127 -8.06 -5.36 -4.19
C ALA A 127 -7.07 -5.69 -5.32
N LEU A 128 -7.23 -6.81 -6.02
CA LEU A 128 -6.39 -7.19 -7.16
C LEU A 128 -6.62 -6.31 -8.39
N LYS A 129 -7.87 -5.87 -8.62
CA LYS A 129 -8.18 -4.89 -9.68
C LYS A 129 -7.46 -3.57 -9.42
N LEU A 130 -7.50 -3.08 -8.18
CA LEU A 130 -6.76 -1.89 -7.77
C LEU A 130 -5.24 -2.07 -8.02
N LEU A 131 -4.68 -3.23 -7.64
CA LEU A 131 -3.27 -3.54 -7.92
C LEU A 131 -2.96 -3.52 -9.42
N SER A 132 -3.82 -4.10 -10.25
CA SER A 132 -3.66 -4.09 -11.72
C SER A 132 -3.60 -2.68 -12.29
N VAL A 133 -4.45 -1.77 -11.76
CA VAL A 133 -4.47 -0.35 -12.15
C VAL A 133 -3.15 0.31 -11.77
N MET A 134 -2.62 0.07 -10.57
CA MET A 134 -1.38 0.70 -10.07
C MET A 134 -0.08 0.05 -10.56
N ALA A 135 -0.13 -1.19 -11.06
CA ALA A 135 1.06 -1.95 -11.45
C ALA A 135 1.73 -1.46 -12.74
N ALA A 136 0.98 -0.78 -13.62
CA ALA A 136 1.49 -0.32 -14.91
C ALA A 136 0.88 1.04 -15.30
N ILE A 137 1.71 1.87 -15.94
CA ILE A 137 1.33 3.17 -16.49
C ILE A 137 0.80 2.95 -17.91
N ARG A 138 -0.47 3.29 -18.14
CA ARG A 138 -1.18 3.04 -19.41
C ARG A 138 -1.49 4.33 -20.14
N TRP A 139 -0.52 4.79 -20.95
CA TRP A 139 -0.71 5.96 -21.80
C TRP A 139 -1.64 5.67 -22.99
N ASP A 140 -1.62 4.45 -23.51
CA ASP A 140 -2.44 4.01 -24.63
C ASP A 140 -3.62 3.16 -24.15
N ASP A 141 -4.65 3.02 -24.99
CA ASP A 141 -5.82 2.18 -24.73
C ASP A 141 -5.59 0.72 -25.18
N GLU A 142 -4.36 0.24 -25.01
CA GLU A 142 -4.00 -1.14 -25.33
C GLU A 142 -4.45 -2.09 -24.21
N PRO A 143 -5.06 -3.24 -24.56
CA PRO A 143 -5.52 -4.20 -23.58
C PRO A 143 -4.34 -4.93 -22.93
N ASP A 144 -4.23 -4.81 -21.60
CA ASP A 144 -3.21 -5.50 -20.82
C ASP A 144 -3.67 -6.84 -20.28
N ARG A 145 -2.72 -7.77 -20.16
CA ARG A 145 -2.93 -9.08 -19.52
C ARG A 145 -2.68 -9.06 -18.00
N ILE A 146 -2.33 -7.91 -17.44
CA ILE A 146 -1.92 -7.81 -16.02
C ILE A 146 -3.06 -8.23 -15.09
N GLU A 147 -4.28 -7.71 -15.29
CA GLU A 147 -5.43 -8.06 -14.45
C GLU A 147 -5.74 -9.56 -14.50
N SER A 148 -5.74 -10.15 -15.70
CA SER A 148 -6.04 -11.57 -15.88
C SER A 148 -4.95 -12.46 -15.29
N ILE A 149 -3.67 -12.09 -15.40
CA ILE A 149 -2.56 -12.81 -14.77
C ILE A 149 -2.66 -12.73 -13.24
N LEU A 150 -2.90 -11.54 -12.68
CA LEU A 150 -3.02 -11.34 -11.24
C LEU A 150 -4.21 -12.11 -10.65
N THR A 151 -5.37 -12.04 -11.29
CA THR A 151 -6.57 -12.76 -10.85
C THR A 151 -6.40 -14.28 -10.96
N SER A 152 -5.90 -14.79 -12.09
CA SER A 152 -5.67 -16.23 -12.28
C SER A 152 -4.62 -16.79 -11.30
N THR A 153 -3.59 -16.01 -11.00
CA THR A 153 -2.50 -16.45 -10.12
C THR A 153 -2.90 -16.37 -8.64
N LEU A 154 -3.48 -15.23 -8.21
CA LEU A 154 -3.68 -14.94 -6.78
C LEU A 154 -5.10 -15.20 -6.28
N LEU A 155 -6.10 -15.29 -7.17
CA LEU A 155 -7.48 -15.60 -6.79
C LEU A 155 -7.78 -17.10 -6.90
N GLU A 156 -7.37 -17.72 -8.01
CA GLU A 156 -7.70 -19.11 -8.32
C GLU A 156 -6.64 -20.11 -7.84
N GLY A 157 -5.43 -19.64 -7.51
CA GLY A 157 -4.31 -20.50 -7.12
C GLY A 157 -3.83 -21.45 -8.22
N SER A 158 -4.46 -21.41 -9.40
CA SER A 158 -4.28 -22.32 -10.54
C SER A 158 -2.86 -22.24 -11.13
N VAL A 159 -2.23 -21.07 -11.02
CA VAL A 159 -0.83 -20.90 -11.46
C VAL A 159 0.14 -21.07 -10.30
N VAL A 160 -0.26 -20.78 -9.05
CA VAL A 160 0.56 -21.12 -7.89
C VAL A 160 0.79 -22.63 -7.85
N SER A 161 -0.19 -23.47 -8.19
CA SER A 161 0.06 -24.91 -8.28
C SER A 161 1.08 -25.27 -9.36
N LYS A 162 1.14 -24.59 -10.52
CA LYS A 162 2.16 -24.89 -11.57
C LYS A 162 3.53 -24.27 -11.30
N ILE A 163 3.59 -23.01 -10.86
CA ILE A 163 4.84 -22.36 -10.47
C ILE A 163 5.39 -23.04 -9.21
N ALA A 164 4.56 -23.43 -8.24
CA ALA A 164 4.99 -24.22 -7.09
C ALA A 164 5.24 -25.69 -7.44
N SER A 165 4.71 -26.24 -8.53
CA SER A 165 5.14 -27.57 -9.01
C SER A 165 6.55 -27.50 -9.62
N ALA A 166 6.86 -26.43 -10.34
CA ALA A 166 8.22 -26.19 -10.85
C ALA A 166 9.18 -25.72 -9.74
N ALA A 167 8.67 -24.98 -8.75
CA ALA A 167 9.34 -24.60 -7.51
C ALA A 167 8.87 -25.50 -6.35
N SER A 168 8.81 -26.81 -6.61
CA SER A 168 8.41 -27.86 -5.65
C SER A 168 9.36 -28.04 -4.46
N ALA A 169 10.31 -27.11 -4.30
CA ALA A 169 10.87 -26.76 -3.01
C ALA A 169 9.97 -25.69 -2.38
N ASP A 170 8.89 -26.13 -1.74
CA ASP A 170 7.94 -25.36 -0.94
C ASP A 170 8.60 -24.18 -0.18
N PRO A 171 8.58 -22.95 -0.74
CA PRO A 171 9.21 -21.81 -0.09
C PRO A 171 8.26 -21.11 0.88
N LEU A 172 7.01 -21.58 0.99
CA LEU A 172 5.99 -21.05 1.91
C LEU A 172 5.88 -21.90 3.18
N ALA A 173 6.18 -23.20 3.13
CA ALA A 173 6.41 -23.99 4.33
C ALA A 173 7.85 -23.84 4.86
N SER A 174 8.79 -23.32 4.07
CA SER A 174 10.03 -22.80 4.64
C SER A 174 9.72 -21.51 5.37
N THR A 175 9.66 -21.59 6.70
CA THR A 175 9.51 -20.48 7.65
C THR A 175 10.68 -19.48 7.62
N THR A 176 11.43 -19.41 6.52
CA THR A 176 12.42 -18.40 6.21
C THR A 176 11.73 -17.29 5.44
N TRP A 177 10.92 -16.52 6.15
CA TRP A 177 10.65 -15.16 5.73
C TRP A 177 12.01 -14.45 5.64
N GLU A 178 12.60 -14.34 4.44
CA GLU A 178 13.49 -13.20 4.13
C GLU A 178 12.62 -11.95 4.03
N GLU A 179 11.93 -11.64 5.12
CA GLU A 179 11.17 -10.43 5.29
C GLU A 179 12.18 -9.30 5.50
N VAL A 180 12.38 -8.56 4.41
CA VAL A 180 12.54 -7.11 4.45
C VAL A 180 13.74 -6.65 5.29
N THR A 181 14.95 -7.08 4.92
CA THR A 181 16.19 -6.44 5.38
C THR A 181 16.38 -5.00 4.85
N LEU A 182 15.47 -4.50 4.00
CA LEU A 182 15.67 -3.24 3.28
C LEU A 182 15.30 -1.95 4.04
N CYS A 183 14.64 -2.02 5.20
CA CYS A 183 14.45 -0.82 6.04
C CYS A 183 15.37 -0.79 7.28
N TRP A 184 15.85 -1.96 7.72
CA TRP A 184 16.67 -2.05 8.92
C TRP A 184 18.11 -1.60 8.72
N SER A 185 18.67 -1.73 7.52
CA SER A 185 20.01 -1.19 7.24
C SER A 185 20.04 0.34 7.31
N VAL A 186 18.94 1.01 6.92
CA VAL A 186 18.83 2.47 6.99
C VAL A 186 18.72 2.95 8.44
N LEU A 187 17.99 2.24 9.30
CA LEU A 187 17.90 2.58 10.72
C LEU A 187 19.17 2.18 11.51
N ALA A 188 19.87 1.12 11.12
CA ALA A 188 21.12 0.70 11.75
C ALA A 188 22.25 1.71 11.54
N GLN A 189 22.26 2.45 10.42
CA GLN A 189 23.25 3.48 10.18
C GLN A 189 22.97 4.79 10.95
N ALA A 190 21.76 4.96 11.51
CA ALA A 190 21.30 6.26 11.98
C ALA A 190 21.45 6.53 13.48
N ASN A 191 21.80 5.57 14.35
CA ASN A 191 22.07 5.95 15.74
C ASN A 191 22.99 5.00 16.51
N ASN A 192 24.12 5.56 16.94
CA ASN A 192 25.10 4.94 17.82
C ASN A 192 24.56 4.95 19.26
N GLY A 193 23.82 3.91 19.66
CA GLY A 193 23.20 3.88 21.00
C GLY A 193 22.70 2.51 21.43
N SER A 194 23.61 1.73 22.01
CA SER A 194 23.45 0.74 23.08
C SER A 194 22.12 -0.03 23.25
N THR A 195 22.20 -1.33 22.97
CA THR A 195 21.47 -2.46 23.59
C THR A 195 19.97 -2.61 23.34
N VAL A 196 19.19 -1.54 23.21
CA VAL A 196 17.73 -1.65 22.99
C VAL A 196 17.41 -2.30 21.65
N SER A 197 18.24 -2.05 20.63
CA SER A 197 18.09 -2.62 19.30
C SER A 197 18.25 -4.14 19.28
N MET A 198 19.15 -4.71 20.09
CA MET A 198 19.32 -6.18 20.13
C MET A 198 18.12 -6.90 20.74
N VAL A 199 17.48 -6.29 21.74
CA VAL A 199 16.26 -6.85 22.37
C VAL A 199 15.08 -6.80 21.40
N LEU A 200 14.96 -5.73 20.61
CA LEU A 200 13.91 -5.65 19.58
C LEU A 200 14.15 -6.66 18.45
N ILE A 201 15.40 -6.83 17.99
CA ILE A 201 15.73 -7.73 16.87
C ILE A 201 15.50 -9.21 17.24
N LEU A 202 15.87 -9.66 18.45
CA LEU A 202 15.56 -11.02 18.90
C LEU A 202 14.10 -11.17 19.36
N GLY A 203 13.52 -10.10 19.91
CA GLY A 203 12.20 -10.12 20.53
C GLY A 203 11.07 -10.36 19.54
N PHE A 204 11.14 -9.88 18.29
CA PHE A 204 10.01 -10.03 17.36
C PHE A 204 9.73 -11.49 16.99
N ASN A 205 10.76 -12.30 16.74
CA ASN A 205 10.57 -13.71 16.39
C ASN A 205 10.00 -14.52 17.57
N GLU A 206 10.52 -14.27 18.77
CA GLU A 206 10.01 -14.90 20.01
C GLU A 206 8.58 -14.44 20.33
N ILE A 207 8.27 -13.14 20.18
CA ILE A 207 6.91 -12.62 20.36
C ILE A 207 5.95 -13.24 19.35
N MET A 208 6.38 -13.44 18.10
CA MET A 208 5.55 -14.10 17.10
C MET A 208 5.31 -15.58 17.45
N VAL A 209 6.30 -16.29 18.01
CA VAL A 209 6.14 -17.65 18.56
C VAL A 209 5.16 -17.65 19.74
N LEU A 210 5.22 -16.63 20.60
CA LEU A 210 4.37 -16.47 21.78
C LEU A 210 2.90 -16.21 21.39
N ILE A 211 2.68 -15.43 20.34
CA ILE A 211 1.34 -15.18 19.78
C ILE A 211 0.81 -16.40 19.02
N ARG A 212 1.67 -17.11 18.28
CA ARG A 212 1.25 -18.26 17.45
C ARG A 212 0.92 -19.51 18.27
N ASN A 213 1.51 -19.66 19.45
CA ASN A 213 1.35 -20.87 20.26
C ASN A 213 0.67 -20.55 21.61
N PRO A 214 -0.61 -20.93 21.79
CA PRO A 214 -1.41 -20.56 22.97
C PRO A 214 -0.84 -21.09 24.29
N ILE A 215 -0.01 -22.14 24.25
CA ILE A 215 0.62 -22.73 25.44
C ILE A 215 1.57 -21.73 26.10
N TYR A 216 2.33 -20.93 25.35
CA TYR A 216 3.23 -19.94 25.94
C TYR A 216 2.46 -18.81 26.63
N LEU A 217 1.33 -18.39 26.05
CA LEU A 217 0.44 -17.39 26.65
C LEU A 217 -0.15 -17.91 27.98
N PHE A 218 -0.54 -19.19 28.00
CA PHE A 218 -0.97 -19.87 29.23
C PHE A 218 0.15 -19.95 30.29
N LEU A 219 1.37 -20.32 29.89
CA LEU A 219 2.52 -20.36 30.79
C LEU A 219 2.87 -18.97 31.36
N LEU A 220 2.79 -17.92 30.54
CA LEU A 220 3.01 -16.54 30.97
C LEU A 220 1.95 -16.12 32.00
N PHE A 221 0.69 -16.49 31.78
CA PHE A 221 -0.41 -16.23 32.70
C PHE A 221 -0.23 -16.97 34.04
N VAL A 222 0.14 -18.26 34.01
CA VAL A 222 0.43 -19.04 35.21
C VAL A 222 1.63 -18.46 35.97
N GLY A 223 2.71 -18.09 35.27
CA GLY A 223 3.87 -17.46 35.87
C GLY A 223 3.53 -16.12 36.54
N TYR A 224 2.73 -15.29 35.89
CA TYR A 224 2.22 -14.04 36.47
C TYR A 224 1.39 -14.29 37.73
N LEU A 225 0.48 -15.27 37.71
CA LEU A 225 -0.29 -15.65 38.90
C LEU A 225 0.61 -16.14 40.04
N MET A 226 1.68 -16.89 39.72
CA MET A 226 2.66 -17.36 40.71
C MET A 226 3.39 -16.20 41.38
N VAL A 227 3.88 -15.23 40.59
CA VAL A 227 4.54 -14.02 41.12
C VAL A 227 3.57 -13.18 41.96
N LYS A 228 2.33 -13.02 41.49
CA LYS A 228 1.29 -12.30 42.22
C LYS A 228 0.97 -12.99 43.55
N ALA A 229 0.87 -14.31 43.57
CA ALA A 229 0.64 -15.08 44.79
C ALA A 229 1.80 -14.95 45.78
N LEU A 230 3.05 -15.00 45.30
CA LEU A 230 4.24 -14.78 46.13
C LEU A 230 4.29 -13.34 46.68
N ALA A 231 3.94 -12.34 45.89
CA ALA A 231 3.87 -10.96 46.35
C ALA A 231 2.83 -10.78 47.45
N MET A 232 1.64 -11.41 47.33
CA MET A 232 0.64 -11.40 48.39
C MET A 232 1.15 -12.10 49.66
N GLN A 233 1.83 -13.24 49.53
CA GLN A 233 2.40 -13.95 50.68
C GLN A 233 3.48 -13.12 51.40
N LEU A 234 4.33 -12.42 50.64
CA LEU A 234 5.35 -11.53 51.20
C LEU A 234 4.74 -10.30 51.88
N ASP A 235 3.70 -9.69 51.31
CA ASP A 235 3.05 -8.53 51.92
C ASP A 235 2.32 -8.90 53.21
N VAL A 236 1.62 -10.04 53.21
CA VAL A 236 1.02 -10.62 54.43
C VAL A 236 2.10 -10.95 55.47
N SER A 237 3.23 -11.54 55.07
CA SER A 237 4.34 -11.83 55.99
C SER A 237 4.97 -10.55 56.55
N ARG A 238 5.04 -9.48 55.75
CA ARG A 238 5.56 -8.17 56.14
C ARG A 238 4.64 -7.46 57.14
N GLU A 239 3.32 -7.53 56.94
CA GLU A 239 2.32 -7.07 57.90
C GLU A 239 2.44 -7.81 59.24
N PHE A 240 2.61 -9.14 59.22
CA PHE A 240 2.82 -9.90 60.45
C PHE A 240 4.14 -9.55 61.17
N GLN A 241 5.21 -9.24 60.43
CA GLN A 241 6.48 -8.80 61.01
C GLN A 241 6.41 -7.38 61.60
N ASN A 242 5.59 -6.50 61.04
CA ASN A 242 5.43 -5.13 61.52
C ASN A 242 4.60 -5.00 62.80
N GLY A 243 4.19 -6.11 63.40
CA GLY A 243 3.51 -6.14 64.68
C GLY A 243 2.02 -5.85 64.52
N VAL A 244 1.22 -6.86 64.88
CA VAL A 244 -0.16 -6.64 65.28
C VAL A 244 -0.12 -5.65 66.45
N VAL A 245 -0.55 -4.42 66.20
CA VAL A 245 -0.88 -3.45 67.26
C VAL A 245 -2.09 -3.96 68.04
#